data_AF-A0A2V7U0F4-F1
#
_entry.id   AF-A0A2V7U0F4-F1
#
_cell.length_a   1.000
_cell.length_b   1.000
_cell.length_c   1.000
_cell.angle_alpha   90.00
_cell.angle_beta   90.00
_cell.angle_gamma   90.00
#
_symmetry.space_group_name_H-M   'P 1'
#
loop_
_entity.id
_entity.type
_entity.pdbx_description
1 polymer ?
#
loop_
_entity_poly.entity_id
_entity_poly.type
_entity_poly.pdbx_seq_one_letter_code
_entity_poly.pdbx_strand_id
1 'polypeptide(L)'
;MTEPDAIRRQVRSRLHEQGTLVRQLLRQREQLRGSLFLRYGTCGKANCVCRIGRKHGPYYVLSSRSAGRGTFAYLDSAEVAQARDLLRRHREFRRGMARLRKLNAELVALLRRYQQAVVRRGGERMGIPSH
;
A
#
# COMPACT_ATOMS: atom_id res chain seq x y z
N MET A 1 -15.75 33.99 6.15
CA MET A 1 -14.55 33.20 5.76
C MET A 1 -14.58 33.02 4.25
N THR A 2 -13.59 33.49 3.49
CA THR A 2 -13.68 33.45 2.01
C THR A 2 -13.44 32.03 1.47
N GLU A 3 -13.96 31.72 0.28
CA GLU A 3 -13.73 30.43 -0.39
C GLU A 3 -12.22 30.12 -0.55
N PRO A 4 -11.36 31.06 -1.01
CA PRO A 4 -9.91 30.85 -1.03
C PRO A 4 -9.31 30.50 0.34
N ASP A 5 -9.77 31.13 1.42
CA ASP A 5 -9.27 30.84 2.77
C ASP A 5 -9.70 29.45 3.27
N ALA A 6 -10.89 28.99 2.88
CA ALA A 6 -11.35 27.64 3.16
C ALA A 6 -10.45 26.60 2.46
N ILE A 7 -10.16 26.82 1.17
CA ILE A 7 -9.30 25.94 0.38
C ILE A 7 -7.86 25.91 0.94
N ARG A 8 -7.30 27.06 1.34
CA ARG A 8 -5.96 27.12 1.97
C ARG A 8 -5.88 26.27 3.25
N ARG A 9 -6.92 26.28 4.09
CA ARG A 9 -6.98 25.41 5.28
C ARG A 9 -7.03 23.93 4.90
N GLN A 10 -7.85 23.56 3.91
CA GLN A 10 -7.93 22.18 3.43
C GLN A 10 -6.59 21.68 2.88
N VAL A 11 -5.90 22.49 2.08
CA VAL A 11 -4.56 22.16 1.55
C VAL A 11 -3.57 21.92 2.69
N ARG A 12 -3.53 22.80 3.71
CA ARG A 12 -2.64 22.61 4.88
C ARG A 12 -2.93 21.30 5.61
N SER A 13 -4.21 20.98 5.83
CA SER A 13 -4.61 19.71 6.46
C SER A 13 -4.14 18.50 5.65
N ARG A 14 -4.32 18.54 4.32
CA ARG A 14 -3.93 17.44 3.42
C ARG A 14 -2.42 17.28 3.30
N LEU A 15 -1.67 18.38 3.29
CA LEU A 15 -0.20 18.33 3.33
C LEU A 15 0.33 17.73 4.65
N HIS A 16 -0.28 18.08 5.78
CA HIS A 16 0.07 17.47 7.06
C HIS A 16 -0.18 15.95 7.05
N GLU A 17 -1.36 15.54 6.57
CA GLU A 17 -1.71 14.12 6.43
C GLU A 17 -0.75 13.38 5.48
N GLN A 18 -0.44 13.96 4.32
CA GLN A 18 0.51 13.43 3.35
C GLN A 18 1.90 13.26 3.99
N GLY A 19 2.41 14.29 4.67
CA GLY A 19 3.71 14.21 5.34
C GLY A 19 3.76 13.13 6.42
N THR A 20 2.70 12.97 7.21
CA THR A 20 2.59 11.89 8.19
C THR A 20 2.58 10.52 7.54
N LEU A 21 1.83 10.35 6.44
CA LEU A 21 1.79 9.10 5.69
C LEU A 21 3.17 8.75 5.08
N VAL A 22 3.87 9.73 4.49
CA VAL A 22 5.21 9.53 3.94
C VAL A 22 6.18 9.09 5.03
N ARG A 23 6.17 9.73 6.20
CA ARG A 23 6.98 9.31 7.35
C ARG A 23 6.66 7.88 7.81
N GLN A 24 5.37 7.50 7.84
CA GLN A 24 4.96 6.13 8.17
C GLN A 24 5.47 5.12 7.15
N LEU A 25 5.39 5.44 5.86
CA LEU A 25 5.91 4.58 4.78
C LEU A 25 7.43 4.39 4.90
N LEU A 26 8.20 5.44 5.20
CA LEU A 26 9.66 5.36 5.36
C LEU A 26 10.10 4.51 6.57
N ARG A 27 9.23 4.29 7.56
CA ARG A 27 9.53 3.40 8.70
C ARG A 27 9.45 1.92 8.31
N GLN A 28 8.78 1.58 7.21
CA GLN A 28 8.63 0.20 6.73
C GLN A 28 9.90 -0.21 5.96
N ARG A 29 10.97 -0.55 6.68
CA ARG A 29 12.30 -0.86 6.13
C ARG A 29 12.28 -2.14 5.28
N GLU A 30 12.63 -3.27 5.89
CA GLU A 30 12.66 -4.56 5.22
C GLU A 30 11.25 -5.04 4.93
N GLN A 31 11.05 -5.55 3.72
CA GLN A 31 9.77 -6.00 3.21
C GLN A 31 9.96 -7.23 2.34
N LEU A 32 8.94 -8.07 2.29
CA LEU A 32 8.92 -9.25 1.43
C LEU A 32 7.70 -9.20 0.52
N ARG A 33 7.92 -9.37 -0.79
CA ARG A 33 6.84 -9.53 -1.76
C ARG A 33 6.54 -11.00 -1.96
N GLY A 34 5.31 -11.41 -1.68
CA GLY A 34 4.90 -12.79 -1.90
C GLY A 34 3.63 -13.18 -1.16
N SER A 35 3.44 -14.48 -1.02
CA SER A 35 2.37 -15.11 -0.27
C SER A 35 2.92 -16.28 0.52
N LEU A 36 2.49 -16.41 1.77
CA LEU A 36 2.80 -17.56 2.63
C LEU A 36 1.56 -18.44 2.72
N PHE A 37 1.69 -19.73 2.42
CA PHE A 37 0.60 -20.70 2.46
C PHE A 37 1.09 -22.07 2.92
N LEU A 38 0.15 -22.95 3.26
CA LEU A 38 0.45 -24.33 3.64
C LEU A 38 0.40 -25.24 2.42
N ARG A 39 1.36 -26.17 2.33
CA ARG A 39 1.37 -27.23 1.32
C ARG A 39 1.36 -28.60 2.00
N TYR A 40 0.65 -29.54 1.38
CA TYR A 40 0.66 -30.95 1.76
C TYR A 40 1.09 -31.80 0.54
N GLY A 41 1.88 -32.85 0.76
CA GLY A 41 2.52 -33.62 -0.30
C GLY A 41 2.65 -35.13 -0.04
N THR A 42 3.27 -35.81 -0.99
CA THR A 42 3.66 -37.24 -0.94
C THR A 42 5.19 -37.33 -0.97
N CYS A 43 5.80 -38.31 -0.26
CA CYS A 43 7.27 -38.44 -0.17
C CYS A 43 7.82 -39.83 -0.47
N GLY A 44 6.96 -40.84 -0.69
CA GLY A 44 7.39 -42.21 -0.93
C GLY A 44 7.97 -42.97 0.28
N LYS A 45 8.12 -42.33 1.45
CA LYS A 45 8.60 -43.02 2.68
C LYS A 45 7.60 -44.09 3.13
N ALA A 46 8.10 -45.28 3.45
CA ALA A 46 7.28 -46.44 3.83
C ALA A 46 6.37 -46.16 5.03
N ASN A 47 6.87 -45.43 6.04
CA ASN A 47 6.17 -45.16 7.31
C ASN A 47 5.43 -43.82 7.32
N CYS A 48 5.07 -43.27 6.16
CA CYS A 48 4.42 -41.97 6.09
C CYS A 48 2.91 -42.08 5.87
N VAL A 49 2.15 -41.18 6.50
CA VAL A 49 0.69 -41.03 6.33
C VAL A 49 0.27 -40.85 4.86
N CYS A 50 1.17 -40.38 3.99
CA CYS A 50 0.90 -40.26 2.56
C CYS A 50 0.64 -41.61 1.86
N ARG A 51 1.05 -42.73 2.45
CA ARG A 51 0.82 -44.07 1.92
C ARG A 51 -0.62 -44.57 2.16
N ILE A 52 -1.29 -44.05 3.19
CA ILE A 52 -2.70 -44.37 3.52
C ILE A 52 -3.68 -43.35 2.92
N GLY A 53 -3.27 -42.64 1.87
CA GLY A 53 -4.11 -41.67 1.13
C GLY A 53 -4.14 -40.25 1.71
N ARG A 54 -3.53 -39.98 2.87
CA ARG A 54 -3.49 -38.64 3.48
C ARG A 54 -2.16 -37.94 3.22
N LYS A 55 -2.16 -36.85 2.43
CA LYS A 55 -0.92 -36.07 2.17
C LYS A 55 -0.28 -35.60 3.49
N HIS A 56 1.02 -35.82 3.65
CA HIS A 56 1.73 -35.32 4.83
C HIS A 56 1.95 -33.81 4.72
N GLY A 57 2.29 -33.20 5.84
CA GLY A 57 2.49 -31.77 6.01
C GLY A 57 1.99 -31.36 7.40
N PRO A 58 1.74 -30.06 7.64
CA PRO A 58 1.90 -28.97 6.69
C PRO A 58 3.36 -28.54 6.48
N TYR A 59 3.67 -28.13 5.26
CA TYR A 59 4.87 -27.32 4.97
C TYR A 59 4.49 -25.86 4.78
N TYR A 60 5.19 -24.95 5.45
CA TYR A 60 5.05 -23.53 5.18
C TYR A 60 5.83 -23.17 3.92
N VAL A 61 5.13 -22.64 2.93
CA VAL A 61 5.70 -22.29 1.63
C VAL A 61 5.51 -20.80 1.37
N LEU A 62 6.62 -20.10 1.20
CA LEU A 62 6.66 -18.75 0.68
C LEU A 62 6.75 -18.81 -0.84
N SER A 63 5.76 -18.27 -1.53
CA SER A 63 5.87 -17.96 -2.96
C SER A 63 6.25 -16.50 -3.14
N SER A 64 7.30 -16.25 -3.93
CA SER A 64 7.64 -14.91 -4.39
C SER A 64 7.64 -14.88 -5.91
N ARG A 65 7.29 -13.73 -6.52
CA ARG A 65 7.36 -13.54 -7.98
C ARG A 65 8.26 -12.35 -8.29
N SER A 66 9.30 -12.60 -9.10
CA SER A 66 10.20 -11.59 -9.64
C SER A 66 10.34 -11.79 -11.15
N ALA A 67 10.25 -10.70 -11.93
CA ALA A 67 10.42 -10.73 -13.39
C ALA A 67 9.66 -11.85 -14.13
N GLY A 68 8.40 -12.11 -13.74
CA GLY A 68 7.56 -13.15 -14.36
C GLY A 68 7.79 -14.57 -13.84
N ARG A 69 8.89 -14.86 -13.13
CA ARG A 69 9.20 -16.17 -12.55
C ARG A 69 8.81 -16.25 -11.08
N GLY A 70 8.14 -17.34 -10.71
CA GLY A 70 7.80 -17.64 -9.32
C GLY A 70 8.82 -18.56 -8.69
N THR A 71 9.29 -18.25 -7.48
CA THR A 71 10.08 -19.16 -6.65
C THR A 71 9.28 -19.57 -5.42
N PHE A 72 9.56 -20.77 -4.93
CA PHE A 72 9.01 -21.29 -3.68
C PHE A 72 10.16 -21.56 -2.70
N ALA A 73 10.02 -21.07 -1.47
CA ALA A 73 10.90 -21.40 -0.36
C ALA A 73 10.09 -22.11 0.71
N TYR A 74 10.62 -23.21 1.23
CA TYR A 74 10.07 -23.92 2.38
C TYR A 74 10.67 -23.31 3.64
N LEU A 75 9.81 -22.96 4.59
CA LEU A 75 10.22 -22.26 5.80
C LEU A 75 10.01 -23.13 7.04
N ASP A 76 10.93 -23.02 7.99
CA ASP A 76 10.74 -23.51 9.34
C ASP A 76 9.86 -22.57 10.18
N SER A 77 9.62 -22.94 11.45
CA SER A 77 8.75 -22.17 12.34
C SER A 77 9.25 -20.74 12.66
N ALA A 78 10.57 -20.54 12.78
CA ALA A 78 11.15 -19.24 13.08
C ALA A 78 11.10 -18.33 11.84
N GLU A 79 11.43 -18.89 10.68
CA GLU A 79 11.35 -18.21 9.39
C GLU A 79 9.91 -17.79 9.04
N VAL A 80 8.91 -18.60 9.41
CA VAL A 80 7.49 -18.28 9.21
C VAL A 80 7.07 -17.01 9.93
N ALA A 81 7.50 -16.83 11.18
CA ALA A 81 7.16 -15.64 11.96
C ALA A 81 7.77 -14.38 11.32
N GLN A 82 9.04 -14.45 10.93
CA GLN A 82 9.73 -13.37 10.24
C GLN A 82 9.11 -13.06 8.88
N ALA A 83 8.82 -14.07 8.06
CA ALA A 83 8.20 -13.90 6.75
C ALA A 83 6.82 -13.26 6.86
N ARG A 84 6.00 -13.65 7.85
CA ARG A 84 4.69 -13.01 8.11
C ARG A 84 4.84 -11.52 8.40
N ASP A 85 5.82 -11.13 9.21
CA ASP A 85 6.08 -9.73 9.53
C ASP A 85 6.45 -8.93 8.28
N LEU A 86 7.42 -9.42 7.50
CA LEU A 86 7.88 -8.77 6.27
C LEU A 86 6.79 -8.68 5.20
N LEU A 87 5.96 -9.72 5.06
CA LEU A 87 4.79 -9.72 4.17
C LEU A 87 3.74 -8.68 4.61
N ARG A 88 3.54 -8.52 5.92
CA ARG A 88 2.61 -7.53 6.47
C ARG A 88 3.10 -6.11 6.16
N ARG A 89 4.38 -5.81 6.42
CA ARG A 89 5.01 -4.52 6.08
C ARG A 89 4.87 -4.19 4.60
N HIS A 90 5.06 -5.18 3.72
CA HIS A 90 4.88 -5.00 2.28
C HIS A 90 3.44 -4.63 1.91
N ARG A 91 2.44 -5.30 2.50
CA ARG A 91 1.01 -4.98 2.28
C ARG A 91 0.65 -3.60 2.81
N GLU A 92 1.16 -3.23 3.98
CA GLU A 92 0.96 -1.90 4.57
C GLU A 92 1.56 -0.81 3.68
N PHE A 93 2.79 -1.00 3.20
CA PHE A 93 3.44 -0.06 2.28
C PHE A 93 2.64 0.09 0.98
N ARG A 94 2.20 -1.03 0.38
CA ARG A 94 1.32 -1.06 -0.79
C ARG A 94 0.03 -0.26 -0.59
N ARG A 95 -0.63 -0.42 0.56
CA ARG A 95 -1.86 0.32 0.91
C ARG A 95 -1.58 1.80 1.11
N GLY A 96 -0.50 2.14 1.82
CA GLY A 96 -0.09 3.53 2.02
C GLY A 96 0.28 4.23 0.72
N MET A 97 0.91 3.54 -0.24
CA MET A 97 1.14 4.09 -1.59
C MET A 97 -0.16 4.40 -2.33
N ALA A 98 -1.19 3.55 -2.22
CA ALA A 98 -2.50 3.84 -2.80
C ALA A 98 -3.15 5.07 -2.14
N ARG A 99 -3.07 5.18 -0.81
CA ARG A 99 -3.55 6.35 -0.06
C ARG A 99 -2.80 7.63 -0.43
N LEU A 100 -1.48 7.54 -0.61
CA LEU A 100 -0.65 8.69 -1.01
C LEU A 100 -1.05 9.20 -2.40
N ARG A 101 -1.29 8.31 -3.37
CA ARG A 101 -1.81 8.70 -4.69
C ARG A 101 -3.14 9.44 -4.58
N LYS A 102 -4.06 8.96 -3.76
CA LYS A 102 -5.36 9.62 -3.52
C LYS A 102 -5.17 11.01 -2.91
N LEU A 103 -4.37 11.13 -1.85
CA LEU A 103 -4.09 12.43 -1.20
C LEU A 103 -3.45 13.43 -2.17
N ASN A 104 -2.52 12.98 -3.01
CA ASN A 104 -1.89 13.84 -4.01
C ASN A 104 -2.90 14.32 -5.06
N ALA A 105 -3.81 13.45 -5.51
CA ALA A 105 -4.89 13.83 -6.42
C ALA A 105 -5.83 14.87 -5.78
N GLU A 106 -6.19 14.70 -4.51
CA GLU A 106 -7.00 15.67 -3.76
C GLU A 106 -6.30 17.03 -3.64
N LEU A 107 -5.00 17.04 -3.36
CA LEU A 107 -4.20 18.28 -3.31
C LEU A 107 -4.22 19.02 -4.65
N VAL A 108 -4.01 18.30 -5.77
CA VAL A 108 -4.08 18.89 -7.11
C VAL A 108 -5.46 19.47 -7.38
N ALA A 109 -6.53 18.75 -7.03
CA ALA A 109 -7.90 19.24 -7.20
C ALA A 109 -8.18 20.50 -6.37
N LEU A 110 -7.71 20.55 -5.12
CA LEU A 110 -7.83 21.74 -4.27
C LEU A 110 -7.09 22.94 -4.86
N LEU A 111 -5.87 22.74 -5.38
CA LEU A 111 -5.09 23.82 -5.99
C LEU A 111 -5.75 24.37 -7.26
N ARG A 112 -6.36 23.50 -8.09
CA ARG A 112 -7.15 23.94 -9.25
C ARG A 112 -8.36 24.78 -8.85
N ARG A 113 -9.12 24.33 -7.84
CA ARG A 113 -10.25 25.09 -7.28
C ARG A 113 -9.81 26.42 -6.70
N TYR A 114 -8.67 26.44 -5.99
CA TYR A 114 -8.10 27.68 -5.48
C TYR A 114 -7.85 28.65 -6.63
N GLN A 115 -7.12 28.22 -7.67
CA GLN A 115 -6.82 29.04 -8.85
C GLN A 115 -8.08 29.65 -9.47
N GLN A 116 -9.12 28.83 -9.72
CA GLN A 116 -10.39 29.30 -10.25
C GLN A 116 -11.04 30.37 -9.35
N ALA A 117 -11.07 30.15 -8.05
CA ALA A 117 -11.65 31.09 -7.09
C ALA A 117 -10.89 32.43 -7.05
N VAL A 118 -9.55 32.42 -7.12
CA VAL A 118 -8.77 33.68 -7.16
C VAL A 118 -8.90 34.40 -8.51
N VAL A 119 -8.95 33.68 -9.62
CA VAL A 119 -9.17 34.26 -10.96
C VAL A 119 -10.54 34.93 -11.03
N ARG A 120 -11.62 34.24 -10.62
CA ARG A 120 -12.97 34.79 -10.58
C ARG A 120 -13.04 36.07 -9.74
N ARG A 121 -12.48 36.03 -8.53
CA ARG A 121 -12.39 37.21 -7.64
C ARG A 121 -11.55 38.35 -8.23
N GLY A 122 -10.58 38.03 -9.10
CA GLY A 122 -9.82 39.01 -9.86
C GLY A 122 -10.67 39.68 -10.93
N GLY A 123 -11.40 38.89 -11.72
CA GLY A 123 -12.35 39.37 -12.72
C GLY A 123 -13.45 40.25 -12.12
N GLU A 124 -14.11 39.79 -11.05
CA GLU A 124 -15.11 40.55 -10.29
C GLU A 124 -14.57 41.93 -9.85
N ARG A 125 -13.34 41.98 -9.32
CA ARG A 125 -12.70 43.24 -8.89
C ARG A 125 -12.41 44.20 -10.04
N MET A 126 -12.21 43.69 -11.25
CA MET A 126 -11.93 44.46 -12.45
C MET A 126 -13.20 44.74 -13.28
N GLY A 127 -14.38 44.31 -12.83
CA GLY A 127 -15.63 44.42 -13.59
C GLY A 127 -15.67 43.54 -14.85
N ILE A 128 -14.81 42.52 -14.96
CA ILE A 128 -14.77 41.61 -16.11
C ILE A 128 -15.73 40.44 -15.86
N PRO A 129 -16.71 40.18 -16.75
CA PRO A 129 -17.62 39.05 -16.61
C PRO A 129 -16.85 37.73 -16.55
N SER A 130 -17.20 36.86 -15.59
CA SER A 130 -16.69 35.50 -15.54
C SER A 130 -17.52 34.64 -16.50
N HIS A 131 -16.91 34.15 -17.58
CA HIS A 131 -17.50 33.14 -18.46
C HIS A 131 -17.28 31.73 -17.91
#